data_AF-A0A9X3UT32-F1
#
_entry.id   AF-A0A9X3UT32-F1
#
_cell.length_a   1.000
_cell.length_b   1.000
_cell.length_c   1.000
_cell.angle_alpha   90.00
_cell.angle_beta   90.00
_cell.angle_gamma   90.00
#
_symmetry.space_group_name_H-M   'P 1'
#
loop_
_entity.id
_entity.type
_entity.pdbx_description
1 polymer ?
#
loop_
_entity_poly.entity_id
_entity_poly.type
_entity_poly.pdbx_seq_one_letter_code
_entity_poly.pdbx_strand_id
1 'polypeptide(L)'
;MLTPYIQNDLNIVFFRLPKTDSSILKNRVLLCPPPAGFENRASGVVDWDGFNEEPKLNKLVDQFLCSPTLREKIVKENQLFEFVSNIQQCQLSDNIYCHHELTVSKFENGFIKTCWHHDNELRAGKIDEKKVRSVLEENIKKFLIHKIQTDLRHHREVTVSDCVLFACKNQVPLLEEVTRYFFKLPDLIDDGKESSVGFNKDSGPYISRLRNSIISLKVDDDPPAQYMRAPKPQYIRSEKWLRWV
;
A
#
# COMPACT_ATOMS: atom_id res chain seq x y z
N MET A 1 5.17 -19.97 -17.62
CA MET A 1 3.72 -20.19 -17.50
C MET A 1 3.29 -21.39 -18.31
N LEU A 2 2.50 -22.28 -17.71
CA LEU A 2 1.99 -23.50 -18.32
C LEU A 2 0.46 -23.43 -18.37
N THR A 3 -0.14 -23.74 -19.51
CA THR A 3 -1.60 -23.94 -19.62
C THR A 3 -1.99 -25.27 -18.97
N PRO A 4 -2.88 -25.27 -17.96
CA PRO A 4 -3.41 -26.48 -17.39
C PRO A 4 -4.36 -27.16 -18.39
N TYR A 5 -4.32 -28.49 -18.44
CA TYR A 5 -5.39 -29.31 -19.01
C TYR A 5 -6.18 -29.91 -17.85
N ILE A 6 -7.46 -29.55 -17.76
CA ILE A 6 -8.31 -29.89 -16.61
C ILE A 6 -9.22 -31.05 -17.01
N GLN A 7 -9.18 -32.13 -16.24
CA GLN A 7 -10.13 -33.23 -16.34
C GLN A 7 -11.11 -33.17 -15.16
N ASN A 8 -12.26 -32.53 -15.40
CA ASN A 8 -13.26 -32.21 -14.38
C ASN A 8 -13.78 -33.45 -13.65
N ASP A 9 -14.02 -34.55 -14.36
CA ASP A 9 -14.63 -35.76 -13.76
C ASP A 9 -13.76 -36.42 -12.69
N LEU A 10 -12.43 -36.23 -12.79
CA LEU A 10 -11.47 -36.78 -11.83
C LEU A 10 -10.86 -35.71 -10.93
N ASN A 11 -11.20 -34.44 -11.11
CA ASN A 11 -10.53 -33.30 -10.49
C ASN A 11 -8.99 -33.35 -10.63
N ILE A 12 -8.50 -33.76 -11.80
CA ILE A 12 -7.06 -33.84 -12.09
C ILE A 12 -6.68 -32.71 -13.05
N VAL A 13 -5.53 -32.08 -12.77
CA VAL A 13 -4.93 -31.07 -13.63
C VAL A 13 -3.60 -31.58 -14.18
N PHE A 14 -3.47 -31.58 -15.51
CA PHE A 14 -2.26 -31.97 -16.22
C PHE A 14 -1.53 -30.73 -16.73
N PHE A 15 -0.20 -30.73 -16.60
CA PHE A 15 0.65 -29.67 -17.14
C PHE A 15 1.61 -30.26 -18.17
N ARG A 16 1.64 -29.68 -19.37
CA ARG A 16 2.60 -30.07 -20.40
C ARG A 16 3.95 -29.42 -20.10
N LEU A 17 4.89 -30.20 -19.58
CA LEU A 17 6.26 -29.73 -19.35
C LEU A 17 7.03 -29.59 -20.69
N PRO A 18 7.90 -28.56 -20.81
CA PRO A 18 8.80 -28.44 -21.95
C PRO A 18 9.82 -29.59 -21.97
N LYS A 19 10.29 -29.98 -23.17
CA LYS A 19 11.20 -31.12 -23.37
C LYS A 19 12.58 -30.95 -22.72
N THR A 20 12.93 -29.74 -22.31
CA THR A 20 14.29 -29.35 -21.93
C THR A 20 14.66 -29.76 -20.51
N ASP A 21 13.70 -29.90 -19.59
CA ASP A 21 13.99 -30.01 -18.15
C ASP A 21 13.32 -31.22 -17.49
N SER A 22 13.92 -32.40 -17.64
CA SER A 22 13.53 -33.62 -16.93
C SER A 22 13.88 -33.62 -15.44
N SER A 23 14.68 -32.64 -15.00
CA SER A 23 15.07 -32.42 -13.59
C SER A 23 13.91 -31.97 -12.71
N ILE A 24 12.92 -31.25 -13.28
CA ILE A 24 11.72 -30.76 -12.57
C ILE A 24 10.90 -31.92 -12.00
N LEU A 25 10.87 -33.07 -12.69
CA LEU A 25 10.11 -34.26 -12.27
C LEU A 25 10.72 -35.00 -11.08
N LYS A 26 11.97 -34.71 -10.71
CA LYS A 26 12.66 -35.36 -9.59
C LYS A 26 12.41 -34.66 -8.25
N ASN A 27 11.99 -33.40 -8.28
CA ASN A 27 11.82 -32.56 -7.09
C ASN A 27 10.35 -32.24 -6.84
N ARG A 28 10.05 -31.78 -5.63
CA ARG A 28 8.73 -31.20 -5.32
C ARG A 28 8.57 -29.89 -6.09
N VAL A 29 7.42 -29.71 -6.73
CA VAL A 29 7.08 -28.52 -7.52
C VAL A 29 5.95 -27.76 -6.84
N LEU A 30 6.08 -26.45 -6.73
CA LEU A 30 5.05 -25.55 -6.22
C LEU A 30 4.34 -24.87 -7.39
N LEU A 31 3.01 -24.90 -7.39
CA LEU A 31 2.17 -24.29 -8.41
C LEU A 31 1.50 -23.05 -7.82
N CYS A 32 1.67 -21.91 -8.47
CA CYS A 32 1.01 -20.65 -8.11
C CYS A 32 0.18 -20.12 -9.28
N PRO A 33 -0.93 -19.42 -9.00
CA PRO A 33 -1.60 -18.64 -10.03
C PRO A 33 -0.66 -17.58 -10.60
N PRO A 34 -0.83 -17.18 -11.88
CA PRO A 34 -0.01 -16.14 -12.47
C PRO A 34 -0.24 -14.79 -11.75
N PRO A 35 0.78 -13.96 -11.57
CA PRO A 35 0.59 -12.59 -11.08
C PRO A 35 -0.29 -11.79 -12.04
N ALA A 36 -0.99 -10.76 -11.53
CA ALA A 36 -1.96 -9.98 -12.30
C ALA A 36 -1.42 -9.41 -13.64
N GLY A 37 -0.11 -9.13 -13.73
CA GLY A 37 0.53 -8.65 -14.98
C GLY A 37 0.73 -9.72 -16.07
N PHE A 38 0.51 -11.00 -15.76
CA PHE A 38 0.76 -12.13 -16.65
C PHE A 38 -0.51 -12.85 -17.12
N GLU A 39 -1.70 -12.47 -16.66
CA GLU A 39 -2.97 -13.13 -17.00
C GLU A 39 -3.22 -13.22 -18.51
N ASN A 40 -2.81 -12.19 -19.27
CA ASN A 40 -3.04 -12.11 -20.71
C ASN A 40 -1.84 -12.51 -21.59
N ARG A 41 -0.77 -13.06 -20.99
CA ARG A 41 0.42 -13.48 -21.75
C ARG A 41 0.31 -14.94 -22.22
N ALA A 42 0.85 -15.21 -23.40
CA ALA A 42 0.93 -16.57 -23.94
C ALA A 42 1.79 -17.50 -23.05
N SER A 43 1.51 -18.80 -23.14
CA SER A 43 2.30 -19.82 -22.43
C SER A 43 3.73 -19.89 -22.94
N GLY A 44 4.67 -20.10 -22.03
CA GLY A 44 6.09 -20.10 -22.35
C GLY A 44 6.99 -19.95 -21.13
N VAL A 45 8.30 -20.00 -21.37
CA VAL A 45 9.31 -19.63 -20.37
C VAL A 45 9.10 -18.16 -20.03
N VAL A 46 9.04 -17.86 -18.73
CA VAL A 46 8.95 -16.49 -18.25
C VAL A 46 10.18 -16.26 -17.40
N ASP A 47 10.97 -15.26 -17.77
CA ASP A 47 12.04 -14.72 -16.92
C ASP A 47 11.36 -13.95 -15.79
N TRP A 48 10.99 -14.66 -14.73
CA TRP A 48 10.31 -14.11 -13.56
C TRP A 48 10.97 -14.63 -12.29
N ASP A 49 11.73 -13.75 -11.64
CA ASP A 49 12.48 -14.03 -10.40
C ASP A 49 11.62 -13.87 -9.12
N GLY A 50 10.31 -13.68 -9.28
CA GLY A 50 9.38 -13.14 -8.27
C GLY A 50 9.14 -13.98 -7.02
N PHE A 51 9.86 -15.08 -6.81
CA PHE A 51 9.85 -15.77 -5.51
C PHE A 51 10.85 -15.19 -4.49
N ASN A 52 11.88 -14.46 -4.93
CA ASN A 52 13.05 -14.19 -4.07
C ASN A 52 13.15 -12.77 -3.50
N GLU A 53 12.43 -11.77 -4.02
CA GLU A 53 12.56 -10.38 -3.55
C GLU A 53 11.39 -9.88 -2.67
N GLU A 54 10.21 -10.48 -2.80
CA GLU A 54 8.96 -10.03 -2.16
C GLU A 54 8.92 -10.09 -0.61
N PRO A 55 9.51 -11.07 0.11
CA PRO A 55 9.35 -11.12 1.57
C PRO A 55 10.15 -10.02 2.29
N LYS A 56 11.26 -9.55 1.73
CA LYS A 56 12.02 -8.43 2.32
C LYS A 56 11.33 -7.09 2.04
N LEU A 57 10.82 -6.89 0.82
CA LEU A 57 10.01 -5.73 0.46
C LEU A 57 8.79 -5.58 1.38
N ASN A 58 8.06 -6.67 1.61
CA ASN A 58 6.89 -6.67 2.49
C ASN A 58 7.25 -6.33 3.95
N LYS A 59 8.39 -6.84 4.45
CA LYS A 59 8.88 -6.52 5.80
C LYS A 59 9.21 -5.04 5.96
N LEU A 60 9.88 -4.43 4.99
CA LEU A 60 10.23 -2.99 5.03
C LEU A 60 8.98 -2.11 5.00
N VAL A 61 7.98 -2.47 4.18
CA VAL A 61 6.68 -1.79 4.15
C VAL A 61 5.98 -1.94 5.50
N ASP A 62 5.93 -3.15 6.05
CA ASP A 62 5.33 -3.41 7.37
C ASP A 62 6.01 -2.61 8.49
N GLN A 63 7.34 -2.57 8.51
CA GLN A 63 8.11 -1.77 9.48
C GLN A 63 7.79 -0.28 9.34
N PHE A 64 7.67 0.24 8.12
CA PHE A 64 7.26 1.61 7.88
C PHE A 64 5.84 1.89 8.41
N LEU A 65 4.87 1.02 8.14
CA LEU A 65 3.49 1.14 8.63
C LEU A 65 3.38 1.01 10.16
N CYS A 66 4.33 0.30 10.79
CA CYS A 66 4.44 0.18 12.24
C CYS A 66 5.18 1.34 12.92
N SER A 67 5.78 2.25 12.16
CA SER A 67 6.55 3.34 12.75
C SER A 67 5.67 4.29 13.58
N PRO A 68 6.07 4.64 14.83
CA PRO A 68 5.25 5.45 15.72
C PRO A 68 5.09 6.88 15.19
N THR A 69 6.17 7.44 14.63
CA THR A 69 6.20 8.79 14.05
C THR A 69 5.24 8.96 12.87
N LEU A 70 5.09 7.92 12.03
CA LEU A 70 4.09 7.91 10.96
C LEU A 70 2.68 7.92 11.53
N ARG A 71 2.43 7.03 12.50
CA ARG A 71 1.10 6.86 13.10
C ARG A 71 0.63 8.14 13.78
N GLU A 72 1.47 8.76 14.60
CA GLU A 72 1.14 10.02 15.29
C GLU A 72 0.84 11.17 14.33
N LYS A 73 1.59 11.27 13.22
CA LYS A 73 1.45 12.38 12.28
C LYS A 73 0.28 12.23 11.31
N ILE A 74 -0.02 11.00 10.89
CA ILE A 74 -0.97 10.71 9.81
C ILE A 74 -2.31 10.20 10.32
N VAL A 75 -2.32 9.35 11.36
CA VAL A 75 -3.54 8.71 11.85
C VAL A 75 -4.34 9.71 12.68
N LYS A 76 -5.42 10.23 12.09
CA LYS A 76 -6.39 11.08 12.77
C LYS A 76 -7.58 10.25 13.22
N GLU A 77 -7.99 10.38 14.49
CA GLU A 77 -9.08 9.57 15.06
C GLU A 77 -10.36 9.60 14.23
N ASN A 78 -10.81 10.79 13.80
CA ASN A 78 -12.04 10.93 13.01
C ASN A 78 -11.98 10.18 11.67
N GLN A 79 -10.82 10.22 10.99
CA GLN A 79 -10.64 9.54 9.69
C GLN A 79 -10.54 8.02 9.87
N LEU A 80 -9.90 7.58 10.94
CA LEU A 80 -9.83 6.16 11.28
C LEU A 80 -11.22 5.61 11.63
N PHE A 81 -12.01 6.37 12.40
CA PHE A 81 -13.40 6.02 12.72
C PHE A 81 -14.25 5.89 11.46
N GLU A 82 -14.18 6.85 10.54
CA GLU A 82 -14.92 6.81 9.27
C GLU A 82 -14.49 5.60 8.40
N PHE A 83 -13.19 5.34 8.31
CA PHE A 83 -12.65 4.19 7.59
C PHE A 83 -13.17 2.86 8.16
N VAL A 84 -13.11 2.69 9.49
CA VAL A 84 -13.60 1.47 10.16
C VAL A 84 -15.13 1.39 10.07
N SER A 85 -15.83 2.51 10.07
CA SER A 85 -17.29 2.56 9.91
C SER A 85 -17.75 2.00 8.57
N ASN A 86 -16.96 2.16 7.51
CA ASN A 86 -17.27 1.64 6.17
C ASN A 86 -17.11 0.12 6.03
N ILE A 87 -16.52 -0.56 7.03
CA ILE A 87 -16.39 -2.02 7.04
C ILE A 87 -17.77 -2.66 7.22
N GLN A 88 -18.10 -3.60 6.32
CA GLN A 88 -19.44 -4.20 6.20
C GLN A 88 -19.63 -5.48 7.03
N GLN A 89 -18.60 -5.93 7.73
CA GLN A 89 -18.60 -7.22 8.43
C GLN A 89 -18.08 -7.07 9.86
N CYS A 90 -18.52 -7.97 10.74
CA CYS A 90 -18.01 -8.08 12.10
C CYS A 90 -16.58 -8.64 12.07
N GLN A 91 -15.63 -7.93 12.66
CA GLN A 91 -14.20 -8.31 12.63
C GLN A 91 -13.84 -9.33 13.73
N LEU A 92 -14.70 -9.51 14.72
CA LEU A 92 -14.54 -10.49 15.80
C LEU A 92 -15.51 -11.66 15.65
N SER A 93 -15.94 -11.99 14.43
CA SER A 93 -16.87 -13.10 14.21
C SER A 93 -16.25 -14.46 14.55
N ASP A 94 -16.92 -15.23 15.39
CA ASP A 94 -16.50 -16.60 15.74
C ASP A 94 -17.20 -17.68 14.89
N ASN A 95 -17.84 -17.30 13.78
CA ASN A 95 -18.61 -18.18 12.87
C ASN A 95 -19.78 -18.95 13.51
N ILE A 96 -20.08 -18.73 14.79
CA ILE A 96 -21.21 -19.34 15.51
C ILE A 96 -22.46 -18.47 15.36
N TYR A 97 -22.37 -17.21 15.77
CA TYR A 97 -23.49 -16.28 15.73
C TYR A 97 -23.00 -14.86 15.53
N CYS A 98 -23.59 -14.14 14.59
CA CYS A 98 -23.39 -12.71 14.40
C CYS A 98 -24.75 -12.01 14.33
N HIS A 99 -24.94 -10.98 15.15
CA HIS A 99 -26.08 -10.09 14.96
C HIS A 99 -25.93 -9.29 13.66
N HIS A 100 -27.04 -8.91 13.04
CA HIS A 100 -27.05 -8.19 11.76
C HIS A 100 -26.65 -6.70 11.92
N GLU A 101 -26.93 -6.10 13.08
CA GLU A 101 -26.52 -4.72 13.36
C GLU A 101 -25.06 -4.64 13.79
N LEU A 102 -24.35 -3.67 13.19
CA LEU A 102 -22.93 -3.42 13.42
C LEU A 102 -22.71 -2.10 14.16
N THR A 103 -21.73 -2.10 15.04
CA THR A 103 -21.29 -0.98 15.86
C THR A 103 -19.79 -0.77 15.72
N VAL A 104 -19.35 0.47 15.91
CA VAL A 104 -17.93 0.81 15.97
C VAL A 104 -17.60 1.17 17.41
N SER A 105 -16.70 0.43 18.04
CA SER A 105 -16.23 0.71 19.39
C SER A 105 -14.78 1.18 19.37
N LYS A 106 -14.45 2.14 20.26
CA LYS A 106 -13.10 2.62 20.50
C LYS A 106 -12.43 1.70 21.52
N PHE A 107 -11.25 1.21 21.21
CA PHE A 107 -10.45 0.39 22.11
C PHE A 107 -8.99 0.84 22.04
N GLU A 108 -8.40 1.21 23.18
CA GLU A 108 -7.08 1.83 23.28
C GLU A 108 -6.91 2.98 22.26
N ASN A 109 -6.03 2.80 21.27
CA ASN A 109 -5.66 3.83 20.28
C ASN A 109 -6.30 3.58 18.90
N GLY A 110 -7.33 2.72 18.80
CA GLY A 110 -7.96 2.41 17.52
C GLY A 110 -9.45 2.10 17.64
N PHE A 111 -10.03 1.70 16.50
CA PHE A 111 -11.44 1.40 16.35
C PHE A 111 -11.64 0.01 15.75
N ILE A 112 -12.70 -0.67 16.16
CA ILE A 112 -13.08 -2.00 15.66
C ILE A 112 -14.55 -1.97 15.24
N LYS A 113 -14.88 -2.65 14.14
CA LYS A 113 -16.25 -2.91 13.73
C LYS A 113 -16.70 -4.28 14.24
N THR A 114 -17.69 -4.30 15.12
CA THR A 114 -18.26 -5.50 15.73
C THR A 114 -19.76 -5.55 15.51
N CYS A 115 -20.38 -6.73 15.55
CA CYS A 115 -21.84 -6.80 15.67
C CYS A 115 -22.26 -6.62 17.13
N TRP A 116 -23.54 -6.31 17.38
CA TRP A 116 -24.05 -6.10 18.74
C TRP A 116 -23.75 -7.25 19.71
N HIS A 117 -23.75 -8.49 19.21
CA HIS A 117 -23.39 -9.65 20.03
C HIS A 117 -21.93 -9.62 20.49
N HIS A 118 -20.99 -9.57 19.55
CA HIS A 118 -19.56 -9.55 19.87
C HIS A 118 -19.13 -8.24 20.54
N ASP A 119 -19.84 -7.12 20.35
CA ASP A 119 -19.60 -5.89 21.11
C ASP A 119 -19.94 -6.07 22.60
N ASN A 120 -21.05 -6.75 22.91
CA ASN A 120 -21.41 -7.08 24.28
C ASN A 120 -20.40 -8.07 24.90
N GLU A 121 -19.93 -9.06 24.15
CA GLU A 121 -18.91 -10.00 24.61
C GLU A 121 -17.56 -9.34 24.85
N LEU A 122 -17.20 -8.38 23.99
CA LEU A 122 -16.01 -7.55 24.14
C LEU A 122 -16.08 -6.74 25.45
N ARG A 123 -17.22 -6.08 25.72
CA ARG A 123 -17.44 -5.33 26.97
C ARG A 123 -17.47 -6.23 28.20
N ALA A 124 -17.94 -7.46 28.05
CA ALA A 124 -17.95 -8.46 29.11
C ALA A 124 -16.57 -9.10 29.37
N GLY A 125 -15.53 -8.75 28.59
CA GLY A 125 -14.18 -9.29 28.73
C GLY A 125 -14.07 -10.77 28.36
N LYS A 126 -15.01 -11.31 27.58
CA LYS A 126 -15.03 -12.73 27.17
C LYS A 126 -14.15 -13.02 25.97
N ILE A 127 -13.80 -11.99 25.19
CA ILE A 127 -12.98 -12.11 24.00
C ILE A 127 -11.51 -11.91 24.38
N ASP A 128 -10.64 -12.75 23.82
CA ASP A 128 -9.19 -12.65 24.01
C ASP A 128 -8.65 -11.27 23.59
N GLU A 129 -8.04 -10.55 24.55
CA GLU A 129 -7.44 -9.22 24.30
C GLU A 129 -6.39 -9.23 23.19
N LYS A 130 -5.66 -10.34 23.02
CA LYS A 130 -4.67 -10.49 21.95
C LYS A 130 -5.30 -10.43 20.56
N LYS A 131 -6.47 -11.06 20.39
CA LYS A 131 -7.24 -11.03 19.14
C LYS A 131 -7.77 -9.63 18.86
N VAL A 132 -8.21 -8.93 19.90
CA VAL A 132 -8.66 -7.53 19.80
C VAL A 132 -7.51 -6.63 19.33
N ARG A 133 -6.33 -6.73 19.97
CA ARG A 133 -5.15 -5.95 19.59
C ARG A 133 -4.67 -6.25 18.18
N SER A 134 -4.67 -7.52 17.74
CA SER A 134 -4.28 -7.84 16.35
C SER A 134 -5.23 -7.20 15.33
N VAL A 135 -6.54 -7.21 15.58
CA VAL A 135 -7.51 -6.55 14.70
C VAL A 135 -7.32 -5.03 14.67
N LEU A 136 -7.01 -4.41 15.80
CA LEU A 136 -6.69 -2.97 15.85
C LEU A 136 -5.46 -2.63 15.02
N GLU A 137 -4.39 -3.39 15.16
CA GLU A 137 -3.17 -3.19 14.38
C GLU A 137 -3.42 -3.35 12.88
N GLU A 138 -4.18 -4.37 12.49
CA GLU A 138 -4.58 -4.57 11.09
C GLU A 138 -5.42 -3.41 10.56
N ASN A 139 -6.36 -2.89 11.33
CA ASN A 139 -7.20 -1.76 10.93
C ASN A 139 -6.37 -0.51 10.69
N ILE A 140 -5.41 -0.21 11.58
CA ILE A 140 -4.50 0.92 11.41
C ILE A 140 -3.62 0.73 10.17
N LYS A 141 -3.08 -0.48 9.95
CA LYS A 141 -2.29 -0.79 8.75
C LYS A 141 -3.12 -0.61 7.46
N LYS A 142 -4.33 -1.17 7.41
CA LYS A 142 -5.24 -1.05 6.25
C LYS A 142 -5.63 0.40 6.00
N PHE A 143 -5.88 1.18 7.06
CA PHE A 143 -6.14 2.62 6.94
C PHE A 143 -4.94 3.36 6.34
N LEU A 144 -3.72 3.10 6.82
CA LEU A 144 -2.51 3.72 6.29
C LEU A 144 -2.27 3.35 4.82
N ILE A 145 -2.46 2.08 4.45
CA ILE A 145 -2.41 1.61 3.06
C ILE A 145 -3.41 2.38 2.19
N HIS A 146 -4.66 2.45 2.63
CA HIS A 146 -5.71 3.19 1.92
C HIS A 146 -5.35 4.68 1.79
N LYS A 147 -4.74 5.27 2.82
CA LYS A 147 -4.28 6.66 2.80
C LYS A 147 -3.16 6.89 1.78
N ILE A 148 -2.16 6.01 1.75
CA ILE A 148 -1.05 6.06 0.78
C ILE A 148 -1.61 5.94 -0.64
N GLN A 149 -2.45 4.95 -0.89
CA GLN A 149 -3.11 4.71 -2.18
C GLN A 149 -3.94 5.91 -2.65
N THR A 150 -4.73 6.51 -1.75
CA THR A 150 -5.54 7.69 -2.05
C THR A 150 -4.67 8.92 -2.34
N ASP A 151 -3.61 9.13 -1.55
CA ASP A 151 -2.74 10.30 -1.68
C ASP A 151 -1.85 10.24 -2.93
N LEU A 152 -1.44 9.04 -3.33
CA LEU A 152 -0.67 8.76 -4.54
C LEU A 152 -1.54 8.41 -5.76
N ARG A 153 -2.87 8.37 -5.59
CA ARG A 153 -3.88 8.13 -6.63
C ARG A 153 -3.69 6.79 -7.38
N HIS A 154 -3.45 5.70 -6.65
CA HIS A 154 -3.39 4.35 -7.23
C HIS A 154 -4.11 3.32 -6.35
N HIS A 155 -4.45 2.17 -6.94
CA HIS A 155 -5.10 1.05 -6.24
C HIS A 155 -4.25 -0.24 -6.21
N ARG A 156 -3.02 -0.20 -6.73
CA ARG A 156 -2.06 -1.31 -6.62
C ARG A 156 -1.58 -1.51 -5.17
N GLU A 157 -0.98 -2.67 -4.92
CA GLU A 157 -0.27 -2.95 -3.68
C GLU A 157 0.81 -1.91 -3.39
N VAL A 158 0.98 -1.56 -2.11
CA VAL A 158 1.91 -0.52 -1.68
C VAL A 158 3.33 -1.09 -1.71
N THR A 159 4.18 -0.43 -2.48
CA THR A 159 5.60 -0.77 -2.59
C THR A 159 6.46 0.13 -1.67
N VAL A 160 7.72 -0.24 -1.45
CA VAL A 160 8.67 0.61 -0.72
C VAL A 160 8.80 2.00 -1.36
N SER A 161 8.74 2.08 -2.70
CA SER A 161 8.76 3.35 -3.43
C SER A 161 7.59 4.25 -3.07
N ASP A 162 6.39 3.66 -2.95
CA ASP A 162 5.18 4.38 -2.57
C ASP A 162 5.31 4.92 -1.12
N CYS A 163 5.87 4.12 -0.19
CA CYS A 163 6.18 4.57 1.17
C CYS A 163 7.15 5.77 1.20
N VAL A 164 8.23 5.72 0.42
CA VAL A 164 9.22 6.81 0.34
C VAL A 164 8.60 8.08 -0.24
N LEU A 165 7.85 7.96 -1.34
CA LEU A 165 7.16 9.09 -1.96
C LEU A 165 6.14 9.72 -1.01
N PHE A 166 5.33 8.88 -0.35
CA PHE A 166 4.35 9.33 0.63
C PHE A 166 5.02 10.04 1.82
N ALA A 167 6.12 9.50 2.33
CA ALA A 167 6.87 10.09 3.44
C ALA A 167 7.50 11.44 3.04
N CYS A 168 8.08 11.54 1.84
CA CYS A 168 8.61 12.78 1.31
C CYS A 168 7.52 13.86 1.16
N LYS A 169 6.37 13.50 0.59
CA LYS A 169 5.23 14.41 0.39
C LYS A 169 4.64 14.92 1.71
N ASN A 170 4.49 14.04 2.70
CA ASN A 170 3.91 14.37 4.01
C ASN A 170 4.94 14.76 5.08
N GLN A 171 6.21 14.90 4.69
CA GLN A 171 7.35 15.24 5.57
C GLN A 171 7.46 14.29 6.78
N VAL A 172 7.23 13.00 6.59
CA VAL A 172 7.38 11.97 7.61
C VAL A 172 8.84 11.49 7.59
N PRO A 173 9.50 11.26 8.75
CA PRO A 173 10.81 10.63 8.77
C PRO A 173 10.71 9.18 8.27
N LEU A 174 11.65 8.76 7.43
CA LEU A 174 11.77 7.38 6.97
C LEU A 174 12.74 6.62 7.87
N LEU A 175 12.52 5.31 8.00
CA LEU A 175 13.50 4.42 8.65
C LEU A 175 14.74 4.29 7.77
N GLU A 176 15.91 4.20 8.41
CA GLU A 176 17.20 4.10 7.74
C GLU A 176 17.31 2.83 6.86
N GLU A 177 16.70 1.72 7.28
CA GLU A 177 16.63 0.48 6.50
C GLU A 177 15.88 0.69 5.18
N VAL A 178 14.76 1.41 5.22
CA VAL A 178 13.91 1.70 4.06
C VAL A 178 14.63 2.64 3.10
N THR A 179 15.33 3.65 3.62
CA THR A 179 16.04 4.64 2.80
C THR A 179 17.22 4.00 2.10
N ARG A 180 18.00 3.19 2.81
CA ARG A 180 19.14 2.47 2.24
C ARG A 180 18.71 1.49 1.16
N TYR A 181 17.66 0.72 1.43
CA TYR A 181 17.10 -0.19 0.44
C TYR A 181 16.65 0.56 -0.82
N PHE A 182 15.89 1.65 -0.67
CA PHE A 182 15.37 2.43 -1.79
C PHE A 182 16.49 3.07 -2.64
N PHE A 183 17.51 3.63 -1.99
CA PHE A 183 18.65 4.27 -2.68
C PHE A 183 19.77 3.29 -3.06
N LYS A 184 19.61 1.99 -2.80
CA LYS A 184 20.63 0.95 -3.00
C LYS A 184 21.96 1.29 -2.32
N LEU A 185 21.88 1.86 -1.12
CA LEU A 185 23.03 2.13 -0.26
C LEU A 185 23.46 0.83 0.44
N PRO A 186 24.76 0.71 0.80
CA PRO A 186 25.22 -0.45 1.56
C PRO A 186 24.54 -0.51 2.92
N ASP A 187 24.26 -1.73 3.38
CA ASP A 187 23.70 -1.98 4.71
C ASP A 187 24.63 -1.44 5.81
N LEU A 188 24.03 -1.04 6.93
CA LEU A 188 24.78 -0.71 8.14
C LEU A 188 25.27 -2.03 8.73
N ILE A 189 26.57 -2.28 8.58
CA ILE A 189 27.26 -3.32 9.31
C ILE A 189 27.70 -2.71 10.63
N ASP A 190 27.10 -3.16 11.73
CA ASP A 190 27.55 -2.81 13.07
C ASP A 190 28.12 -4.07 13.72
N ASP A 191 29.41 -4.35 13.46
CA ASP A 191 30.10 -5.49 14.09
C ASP A 191 30.54 -5.18 15.53
N GLY A 192 30.10 -4.05 16.12
CA GLY A 192 30.52 -3.58 17.44
C GLY A 192 32.01 -3.22 17.54
N LYS A 193 32.75 -3.28 16.42
CA LYS A 193 34.14 -2.84 16.30
C LYS A 193 34.17 -1.44 15.73
N GLU A 194 34.82 -0.52 16.42
CA GLU A 194 35.01 0.86 15.94
C GLU A 194 35.70 0.94 14.57
N SER A 195 36.53 -0.05 14.22
CA SER A 195 37.20 -0.17 12.92
C SER A 195 36.36 -0.80 11.81
N SER A 196 35.22 -1.43 12.16
CA SER A 196 34.25 -2.01 11.21
C SER A 196 33.20 -1.01 10.74
N VAL A 197 33.22 0.22 11.30
CA VAL A 197 32.45 1.35 10.79
C VAL A 197 33.07 1.76 9.46
N GLY A 198 32.77 0.99 8.41
CA GLY A 198 33.03 1.39 7.03
C GLY A 198 32.40 2.76 6.80
N PHE A 199 32.90 3.51 5.81
CA PHE A 199 32.42 4.85 5.47
C PHE A 199 30.89 4.90 5.43
N ASN A 200 30.29 5.32 6.54
CA ASN A 200 28.85 5.33 6.71
C ASN A 200 28.32 6.43 5.79
N LYS A 201 27.83 6.04 4.61
CA LYS A 201 27.18 6.97 3.69
C LYS A 201 25.87 7.41 4.34
N ASP A 202 25.84 8.64 4.81
CA ASP A 202 24.63 9.25 5.35
C ASP A 202 23.49 9.20 4.31
N SER A 203 22.32 8.71 4.73
CA SER A 203 21.13 8.61 3.90
C SER A 203 20.36 9.94 3.83
N GLY A 204 20.52 10.81 4.83
CA GLY A 204 19.88 12.12 4.94
C GLY A 204 19.96 13.01 3.70
N PRO A 205 21.13 13.21 3.05
CA PRO A 205 21.24 14.04 1.86
C PRO A 205 20.46 13.52 0.65
N TYR A 206 20.23 12.21 0.56
CA TYR A 206 19.46 11.63 -0.55
C TYR A 206 17.96 11.95 -0.40
N ILE A 207 17.44 11.85 0.82
CA ILE A 207 16.05 12.17 1.15
C ILE A 207 15.79 13.67 1.00
N SER A 208 16.71 14.51 1.48
CA SER A 208 16.55 15.97 1.38
C SER A 208 16.52 16.44 -0.08
N ARG A 209 17.37 15.85 -0.94
CA ARG A 209 17.30 16.08 -2.40
C ARG A 209 15.96 15.67 -3.00
N LEU A 210 15.42 14.50 -2.66
CA LEU A 210 14.10 14.07 -3.13
C LEU A 210 12.96 14.99 -2.66
N ARG A 211 13.02 15.48 -1.42
CA ARG A 211 12.02 16.42 -0.89
C ARG A 211 12.08 17.75 -1.62
N ASN A 212 13.29 18.26 -1.87
CA ASN A 212 13.49 19.53 -2.54
C ASN A 212 13.24 19.47 -4.06
N SER A 213 13.32 18.28 -4.66
CA SER A 213 13.02 18.08 -6.09
C SER A 213 11.53 18.03 -6.42
N ILE A 214 10.65 18.24 -5.45
CA ILE A 214 9.22 18.47 -5.71
C ILE A 214 9.12 19.85 -6.37
N ILE A 215 9.21 19.86 -7.70
CA ILE A 215 9.13 21.05 -8.53
C ILE A 215 7.77 21.71 -8.25
N SER A 216 7.81 22.91 -7.67
CA SER A 216 6.65 23.79 -7.71
C SER A 216 6.46 24.21 -9.16
N LEU A 217 5.54 23.53 -9.85
CA LEU A 217 5.09 23.96 -11.17
C LEU A 217 4.41 25.31 -10.99
N LYS A 218 5.14 26.39 -11.30
CA LYS A 218 4.55 27.71 -11.44
C LYS A 218 3.81 27.71 -12.77
N VAL A 219 2.50 27.89 -12.72
CA VAL A 219 1.72 28.24 -13.90
C VAL A 219 2.01 29.71 -14.16
N ASP A 220 2.45 30.05 -15.36
CA ASP A 220 2.67 31.46 -15.73
C ASP A 220 1.37 32.25 -15.54
N ASP A 221 1.50 33.51 -15.10
CA ASP A 221 0.34 34.41 -14.90
C ASP A 221 -0.32 34.82 -16.23
N ASP A 222 0.31 34.50 -17.35
CA ASP A 222 -0.19 34.77 -18.69
C ASP A 222 -1.49 33.97 -18.97
N PRO A 223 -2.49 34.59 -19.60
CA PRO A 223 -3.73 33.91 -19.90
C PRO A 223 -3.48 32.76 -20.89
N PRO A 224 -4.02 31.56 -20.65
CA PRO A 224 -3.74 30.37 -21.48
C PRO A 224 -4.15 30.55 -22.95
N ALA A 225 -5.08 31.49 -23.21
CA ALA A 225 -5.50 31.86 -24.55
C ALA A 225 -4.36 32.38 -25.44
N GLN A 226 -3.31 32.98 -24.86
CA GLN A 226 -2.17 33.52 -25.59
C GLN A 226 -1.31 32.42 -26.23
N TYR A 227 -1.27 31.24 -25.62
CA TYR A 227 -0.53 30.09 -26.12
C TYR A 227 -1.36 29.20 -27.07
N MET A 228 -2.65 29.51 -27.26
CA MET A 228 -3.51 28.76 -28.17
C MET A 228 -3.37 29.29 -29.60
N ARG A 229 -3.15 28.39 -30.58
CA ARG A 229 -3.09 28.73 -32.01
C ARG A 229 -4.38 29.40 -32.54
N ALA A 230 -5.53 29.06 -31.95
CA ALA A 230 -6.83 29.63 -32.27
C ALA A 230 -7.65 29.76 -30.97
N PRO A 231 -7.53 30.87 -30.23
CA PRO A 231 -8.30 31.07 -29.00
C PRO A 231 -9.78 31.22 -29.32
N LYS A 232 -10.64 30.74 -28.42
CA LYS A 232 -12.08 30.97 -28.55
C LYS A 232 -12.36 32.49 -28.47
N PRO A 233 -13.17 33.05 -29.38
CA PRO A 233 -13.51 34.46 -29.33
C PRO A 233 -14.24 34.76 -28.01
N GLN A 234 -13.71 35.71 -27.24
CA GLN A 234 -14.39 36.19 -26.04
C GLN A 234 -15.38 37.28 -26.42
N TYR A 235 -16.62 37.15 -25.93
CA TYR A 235 -17.64 38.17 -26.13
C TYR A 235 -17.47 39.26 -25.08
N ILE A 236 -17.07 40.46 -25.50
CA ILE A 236 -16.95 41.60 -24.61
C ILE A 236 -18.35 42.18 -24.37
N ARG A 237 -18.87 42.01 -23.15
CA ARG A 237 -20.08 42.71 -22.68
C ARG A 237 -19.66 43.98 -21.96
N SER A 238 -19.89 45.13 -22.58
CA SER A 238 -19.77 46.41 -21.89
C SER A 238 -21.14 46.86 -21.38
N GLU A 239 -21.31 46.86 -20.06
CA GLU A 239 -22.56 47.31 -19.42
C GLU A 239 -22.94 48.75 -19.80
N LYS A 240 -21.94 49.61 -20.02
CA LYS A 240 -22.14 51.02 -20.44
C LYS A 240 -22.89 51.14 -21.78
N TRP A 241 -22.72 50.18 -22.68
CA TRP A 241 -23.36 50.16 -23.99
C TRP A 241 -24.67 49.37 -24.02
N LEU A 242 -24.95 48.57 -22.97
CA LEU A 242 -26.20 47.82 -22.81
C LEU A 242 -27.29 48.61 -22.07
N ARG A 243 -27.01 49.84 -21.61
CA ARG A 243 -27.97 50.72 -20.91
C ARG A 243 -28.91 51.50 -21.84
N TRP A 244 -28.73 51.39 -23.16
CA TRP A 244 -29.52 52.11 -24.17
C TRP A 244 -30.49 51.21 -24.95
N VAL A 245 -30.93 50.10 -24.34
CA VAL A 245 -32.03 49.26 -24.83
C VAL A 245 -33.11 49.22 -23.75
#